data_AF-R0G2Z0-F1
#
_entry.id   AF-R0G2Z0-F1
#
_cell.length_a   1.000
_cell.length_b   1.000
_cell.length_c   1.000
_cell.angle_alpha   90.00
_cell.angle_beta   90.00
_cell.angle_gamma   90.00
#
_symmetry.space_group_name_H-M   'P 1'
#
loop_
_entity.id
_entity.type
_entity.pdbx_description
1 polymer ?
#
loop_
_entity_poly.entity_id
_entity_poly.type
_entity_poly.pdbx_seq_one_letter_code
_entity_poly.pdbx_strand_id
1 'polypeptide(L)'
;MGAFPHLVDYTSVLREMYGRPKRALKLKHREREQYHHWSDQHWYLWPESESFSDKGFSPPPPNKWRGACEGGKNFSCKNKLIGARYYGMESARDNDGHGSHTASIAASNTNRAFVTKVVLGDGKTRQFSYCTPGCLDTKRVRGKILLCDSSQNLDEVQSVGAVAAIVKRSQADYASIFSFSVSVLSEEDQSPPFVLLRNAKAAVLKSETIFNQTAPITASYSSRGPNTIVPDILKPDITAPGSEILAAYSPNRPLSQSDARHVKYSIISGTSMSCPHISGVAAFLKTFHPRWSASMIQSAIMTTAQPMKASTSPSDDMAEFAYGAGHVSPIAAVHPGLVYELTKSDHITFLCGLNYTGKILRLISVAATEPFNLTFRRTVTNVGKANSNYKAKVLGSELTIRVIPDVLSMKSMYNKRSFTVVVSGKGPQADKVASAHLIWSDGSHSVKSPIVIYATK
;
A
#
# COMPACT_ATOMS: atom_id res chain seq x y z
N MET A 1 36.97 13.63 -7.33
CA MET A 1 36.34 12.78 -6.29
C MET A 1 34.88 13.21 -6.21
N GLY A 2 33.98 12.73 -7.07
CA GLY A 2 33.49 11.34 -7.16
C GLY A 2 32.11 11.30 -6.49
N ALA A 3 31.09 11.95 -7.08
CA ALA A 3 30.01 11.29 -7.83
C ALA A 3 29.11 10.40 -6.95
N PHE A 4 28.04 10.98 -6.43
CA PHE A 4 26.85 10.27 -5.93
C PHE A 4 25.82 10.21 -7.07
N PRO A 5 25.49 9.04 -7.63
CA PRO A 5 24.38 8.94 -8.56
C PRO A 5 23.16 8.29 -7.90
N HIS A 6 22.01 8.93 -8.11
CA HIS A 6 20.65 8.37 -8.01
C HIS A 6 19.98 8.25 -6.63
N LEU A 7 19.72 9.40 -5.98
CA LEU A 7 18.48 9.56 -5.20
C LEU A 7 17.34 9.82 -6.19
N VAL A 8 16.41 8.87 -6.32
CA VAL A 8 15.16 9.07 -7.02
C VAL A 8 14.28 9.95 -6.13
N ASP A 9 14.16 11.23 -6.47
CA ASP A 9 13.22 12.15 -5.86
C ASP A 9 11.79 11.62 -6.08
N TYR A 10 11.16 11.09 -5.03
CA TYR A 10 9.80 10.57 -5.11
C TYR A 10 8.80 11.66 -5.55
N THR A 11 9.11 12.94 -5.28
CA THR A 11 8.30 14.05 -5.80
C THR A 11 8.49 14.25 -7.30
N SER A 12 9.66 13.91 -7.86
CA SER A 12 9.91 13.89 -9.31
C SER A 12 9.23 12.70 -10.00
N VAL A 13 9.19 11.52 -9.38
CA VAL A 13 8.46 10.34 -9.90
C VAL A 13 6.95 10.56 -9.85
N LEU A 14 6.42 11.15 -8.77
CA LEU A 14 5.03 11.59 -8.72
C LEU A 14 4.79 12.72 -9.73
N ARG A 15 5.76 13.63 -9.96
CA ARG A 15 5.69 14.62 -11.06
C ARG A 15 5.74 13.98 -12.44
N GLU A 16 6.37 12.84 -12.65
CA GLU A 16 6.37 12.14 -13.94
C GLU A 16 5.11 11.28 -14.12
N MET A 17 4.61 10.67 -13.05
CA MET A 17 3.34 9.93 -13.02
C MET A 17 2.11 10.85 -13.15
N TYR A 18 2.14 12.03 -12.53
CA TYR A 18 1.03 12.99 -12.49
C TYR A 18 1.28 14.26 -13.30
N GLY A 19 2.49 14.48 -13.82
CA GLY A 19 2.84 15.60 -14.70
C GLY A 19 2.37 15.37 -16.12
N ARG A 20 1.15 15.82 -16.38
CA ARG A 20 0.54 16.00 -17.70
C ARG A 20 0.42 14.73 -18.54
N PRO A 21 -0.50 13.80 -18.21
CA PRO A 21 -1.09 12.97 -19.25
C PRO A 21 -1.95 13.88 -20.15
N LYS A 22 -1.47 14.21 -21.36
CA LYS A 22 -2.29 14.85 -22.42
C LYS A 22 -3.35 13.91 -23.02
N ARG A 23 -3.59 12.73 -22.40
CA ARG A 23 -4.57 11.72 -22.85
C ARG A 23 -5.27 11.07 -21.67
N ALA A 24 -6.60 10.92 -21.78
CA ALA A 24 -7.44 10.27 -20.79
C ALA A 24 -6.96 8.84 -20.47
N LEU A 25 -6.80 8.55 -19.17
CA LEU A 25 -6.43 7.23 -18.66
C LEU A 25 -7.57 6.23 -18.86
N LYS A 26 -7.21 4.98 -19.21
CA LYS A 26 -8.12 3.85 -19.37
C LYS A 26 -8.05 2.96 -18.13
N LEU A 27 -9.11 2.95 -17.32
CA LEU A 27 -9.39 1.85 -16.38
C LEU A 27 -10.53 1.03 -16.97
N LYS A 28 -10.29 -0.26 -17.18
CA LYS A 28 -11.26 -1.20 -17.75
C LYS A 28 -11.70 -2.13 -16.62
N HIS A 29 -12.82 -1.84 -15.96
CA HIS A 29 -13.49 -2.82 -15.11
C HIS A 29 -14.52 -3.56 -15.98
N ARG A 30 -14.31 -4.86 -16.21
CA ARG A 30 -15.32 -5.71 -16.84
C ARG A 30 -15.27 -7.08 -16.16
N GLU A 31 -15.74 -7.12 -14.93
CA GLU A 31 -16.07 -8.35 -14.23
C GLU A 31 -17.31 -8.06 -13.37
N ARG A 32 -18.41 -8.74 -13.72
CA ARG A 32 -19.55 -8.96 -12.84
C ARG A 32 -19.12 -10.14 -11.96
N GLU A 33 -18.61 -9.87 -10.77
CA GLU A 33 -18.46 -10.89 -9.74
C GLU A 33 -19.38 -10.55 -8.58
N GLN A 34 -20.01 -11.61 -8.05
CA GLN A 34 -21.08 -11.59 -7.08
C GLN A 34 -20.67 -10.85 -5.81
N TYR A 35 -21.53 -9.91 -5.40
CA TYR A 35 -21.47 -9.23 -4.11
C TYR A 35 -21.73 -10.23 -2.98
N HIS A 36 -20.69 -10.56 -2.22
CA HIS A 36 -20.84 -11.12 -0.88
C HIS A 36 -20.13 -10.21 0.13
N HIS A 37 -20.98 -9.55 0.94
CA HIS A 37 -20.72 -8.94 2.25
C HIS A 37 -19.35 -8.29 2.50
N TRP A 38 -19.07 -7.18 1.80
CA TRP A 38 -18.26 -6.09 2.34
C TRP A 38 -19.03 -4.79 2.15
N SER A 39 -19.27 -4.05 3.23
CA SER A 39 -20.18 -2.90 3.32
C SER A 39 -19.88 -1.75 2.32
N ASP A 40 -20.68 -1.65 1.27
CA ASP A 40 -21.39 -0.49 0.68
C ASP A 40 -20.88 0.98 0.73
N GLN A 41 -19.60 1.32 0.95
CA GLN A 41 -19.19 2.75 0.95
C GLN A 41 -17.89 3.13 0.20
N HIS A 42 -17.14 2.17 -0.36
CA HIS A 42 -15.77 2.46 -0.87
C HIS A 42 -15.67 3.06 -2.29
N TRP A 43 -16.77 3.26 -3.01
CA TRP A 43 -16.72 3.48 -4.47
C TRP A 43 -17.47 4.72 -4.96
N TYR A 44 -17.96 5.56 -4.05
CA TYR A 44 -18.63 6.81 -4.40
C TYR A 44 -17.63 7.95 -4.64
N LEU A 45 -18.06 9.01 -5.33
CA LEU A 45 -17.20 10.17 -5.62
C LEU A 45 -17.84 11.51 -5.25
N TRP A 46 -17.02 12.47 -4.84
CA TRP A 46 -17.39 13.89 -4.72
C TRP A 46 -17.01 14.63 -6.01
N PRO A 47 -17.89 14.72 -7.02
CA PRO A 47 -17.51 15.16 -8.37
C PRO A 47 -17.05 16.62 -8.44
N GLU A 48 -17.42 17.46 -7.47
CA GLU A 48 -17.00 18.87 -7.39
C GLU A 48 -15.58 19.06 -6.85
N SER A 49 -14.91 18.00 -6.41
CA SER A 49 -13.52 18.12 -5.95
C SER A 49 -12.62 18.66 -7.06
N GLU A 50 -11.72 19.58 -6.72
CA GLU A 50 -10.74 20.15 -7.66
C GLU A 50 -9.85 19.06 -8.29
N SER A 51 -9.60 17.99 -7.54
CA SER A 51 -8.87 16.78 -7.99
C SER A 51 -9.50 16.12 -9.22
N PHE A 52 -10.79 16.36 -9.44
CA PHE A 52 -11.58 15.82 -10.54
C PHE A 52 -11.97 16.88 -11.58
N SER A 53 -11.38 18.08 -11.50
CA SER A 53 -11.56 19.11 -12.52
C SER A 53 -11.12 18.63 -13.89
N ASP A 54 -11.92 18.94 -14.91
CA ASP A 54 -11.67 18.60 -16.31
C ASP A 54 -10.98 19.73 -17.07
N LYS A 55 -10.46 20.74 -16.38
CA LYS A 55 -9.62 21.77 -16.98
C LYS A 55 -8.42 21.12 -17.69
N GLY A 56 -8.32 21.37 -18.99
CA GLY A 56 -7.26 20.80 -19.84
C GLY A 56 -7.61 19.44 -20.49
N PHE A 57 -8.83 18.92 -20.30
CA PHE A 57 -9.33 17.73 -20.99
C PHE A 57 -10.18 18.13 -22.20
N SER A 58 -9.90 17.52 -23.35
CA SER A 58 -10.70 17.72 -24.56
C SER A 58 -11.96 16.85 -24.54
N PRO A 59 -13.16 17.39 -24.82
CA PRO A 59 -14.34 16.59 -25.12
C PRO A 59 -14.25 15.99 -26.55
N PRO A 60 -14.98 14.90 -26.85
CA PRO A 60 -15.73 14.03 -25.94
C PRO A 60 -14.83 12.96 -25.28
N PRO A 61 -15.36 12.15 -24.34
CA PRO A 61 -14.67 10.95 -23.86
C PRO A 61 -14.20 10.05 -25.02
N PRO A 62 -13.16 9.22 -24.84
CA PRO A 62 -12.60 8.43 -25.92
C PRO A 62 -13.66 7.57 -26.64
N ASN A 63 -13.67 7.53 -27.98
CA ASN A 63 -14.68 6.83 -28.81
C ASN A 63 -14.90 5.33 -28.52
N LYS A 64 -14.05 4.71 -27.71
CA LYS A 64 -14.13 3.31 -27.26
C LYS A 64 -14.82 3.16 -25.89
N TRP A 65 -15.01 4.25 -25.17
CA TRP A 65 -15.77 4.28 -23.92
C TRP A 65 -17.24 3.98 -24.24
N ARG A 66 -17.84 3.13 -23.42
CA ARG A 66 -19.24 2.68 -23.55
C ARG A 66 -19.99 2.83 -22.21
N GLY A 67 -19.34 3.43 -21.22
CA GLY A 67 -19.98 3.73 -19.95
C GLY A 67 -20.97 4.88 -20.11
N ALA A 68 -21.78 5.08 -19.07
CA ALA A 68 -22.74 6.18 -19.00
C ALA A 68 -22.47 7.02 -17.75
N CYS A 69 -23.09 8.19 -17.70
CA CYS A 69 -23.21 8.96 -16.47
C CYS A 69 -24.59 8.76 -15.86
N GLU A 70 -24.74 7.67 -15.09
CA GLU A 70 -25.94 7.35 -14.33
C GLU A 70 -25.63 7.51 -12.84
N GLY A 71 -25.18 8.71 -12.48
CA GLY A 71 -24.73 9.02 -11.12
C GLY A 71 -25.86 9.29 -10.12
N GLY A 72 -27.13 9.27 -10.55
CA GLY A 72 -28.28 9.53 -9.67
C GLY A 72 -28.38 10.99 -9.21
N LYS A 73 -29.00 11.21 -8.04
CA LYS A 73 -29.28 12.56 -7.53
C LYS A 73 -27.98 13.36 -7.30
N ASN A 74 -28.00 14.63 -7.70
CA ASN A 74 -26.89 15.58 -7.52
C ASN A 74 -25.54 15.04 -8.01
N PHE A 75 -25.48 14.33 -9.13
CA PHE A 75 -24.22 13.83 -9.67
C PHE A 75 -24.12 14.14 -11.17
N SER A 76 -22.99 14.68 -11.61
CA SER A 76 -22.73 14.93 -13.02
C SER A 76 -21.31 14.54 -13.40
N CYS A 77 -21.18 14.01 -14.62
CA CYS A 77 -19.91 13.63 -15.22
C CYS A 77 -19.37 14.77 -16.08
N LYS A 78 -18.05 14.76 -16.28
CA LYS A 78 -17.31 15.75 -17.07
C LYS A 78 -16.26 15.03 -17.94
N ASN A 79 -15.30 15.76 -18.51
CA ASN A 79 -14.27 15.15 -19.36
C ASN A 79 -13.15 14.45 -18.57
N LYS A 80 -13.08 14.67 -17.24
CA LYS A 80 -12.21 13.95 -16.30
C LYS A 80 -12.93 12.75 -15.68
N LEU A 81 -14.08 12.99 -15.06
CA LEU A 81 -15.00 11.96 -14.57
C LEU A 81 -15.97 11.57 -15.68
N ILE A 82 -15.57 10.62 -16.54
CA ILE A 82 -16.29 10.31 -17.78
C ILE A 82 -17.45 9.31 -17.63
N GLY A 83 -17.69 8.80 -16.42
CA GLY A 83 -18.79 7.91 -16.12
C GLY A 83 -18.96 7.68 -14.63
N ALA A 84 -20.19 7.39 -14.25
CA ALA A 84 -20.59 7.11 -12.87
C ALA A 84 -21.81 6.18 -12.90
N ARG A 85 -21.84 5.24 -11.97
CA ARG A 85 -22.95 4.33 -11.73
C ARG A 85 -23.00 4.03 -10.24
N TYR A 86 -24.18 3.67 -9.77
CA TYR A 86 -24.37 3.16 -8.42
C TYR A 86 -25.25 1.91 -8.47
N TYR A 87 -24.99 1.00 -7.54
CA TYR A 87 -25.72 -0.26 -7.39
C TYR A 87 -26.16 -0.35 -5.93
N GLY A 88 -27.18 0.43 -5.56
CA GLY A 88 -27.55 0.69 -4.17
C GLY A 88 -28.38 1.97 -4.01
N MET A 89 -28.13 2.75 -2.95
CA MET A 89 -28.86 4.00 -2.66
C MET A 89 -28.71 5.06 -3.77
N GLU A 90 -29.67 6.00 -3.82
CA GLU A 90 -30.09 6.92 -4.90
C GLU A 90 -29.02 7.68 -5.74
N SER A 91 -27.73 7.59 -5.43
CA SER A 91 -26.67 8.35 -6.09
C SER A 91 -25.29 7.70 -5.96
N ALA A 92 -24.40 8.00 -6.91
CA ALA A 92 -22.98 7.70 -6.88
C ALA A 92 -22.16 8.71 -6.04
N ARG A 93 -22.83 9.67 -5.39
CA ARG A 93 -22.20 10.75 -4.61
C ARG A 93 -21.61 10.23 -3.31
N ASP A 94 -20.37 10.64 -3.05
CA ASP A 94 -19.64 10.30 -1.84
C ASP A 94 -20.04 11.20 -0.66
N ASN A 95 -20.75 10.62 0.31
CA ASN A 95 -21.02 11.28 1.59
C ASN A 95 -20.14 10.73 2.72
N ASP A 96 -19.15 9.87 2.40
CA ASP A 96 -18.21 9.30 3.37
C ASP A 96 -16.79 9.90 3.22
N GLY A 97 -16.36 10.18 2.00
CA GLY A 97 -15.04 10.72 1.69
C GLY A 97 -13.99 9.67 1.35
N HIS A 98 -14.14 8.40 1.75
CA HIS A 98 -13.18 7.33 1.42
C HIS A 98 -13.03 7.11 -0.08
N GLY A 99 -14.13 7.06 -0.83
CA GLY A 99 -14.11 6.87 -2.28
C GLY A 99 -13.46 8.04 -3.03
N SER A 100 -13.74 9.28 -2.62
CA SER A 100 -13.08 10.47 -3.16
C SER A 100 -11.58 10.49 -2.85
N HIS A 101 -11.20 10.05 -1.65
CA HIS A 101 -9.81 9.96 -1.22
C HIS A 101 -9.04 8.98 -2.09
N THR A 102 -9.50 7.74 -2.17
CA THR A 102 -8.86 6.68 -2.97
C THR A 102 -8.79 7.03 -4.46
N ALA A 103 -9.87 7.52 -5.06
CA ALA A 103 -9.89 7.87 -6.48
C ALA A 103 -8.95 9.02 -6.81
N SER A 104 -8.83 10.02 -5.92
CA SER A 104 -7.91 11.13 -6.11
C SER A 104 -6.43 10.72 -5.93
N ILE A 105 -6.13 9.67 -5.17
CA ILE A 105 -4.80 9.04 -5.16
C ILE A 105 -4.49 8.44 -6.52
N ALA A 106 -5.40 7.66 -7.09
CA ALA A 106 -5.12 6.96 -8.34
C ALA A 106 -5.00 7.90 -9.56
N ALA A 107 -5.83 8.96 -9.62
CA ALA A 107 -6.03 9.70 -10.86
C ALA A 107 -6.38 11.19 -10.70
N SER A 108 -5.85 11.89 -9.68
CA SER A 108 -6.04 13.35 -9.56
C SER A 108 -5.25 14.16 -10.61
N ASN A 109 -5.64 15.41 -10.81
CA ASN A 109 -4.93 16.43 -11.57
C ASN A 109 -4.12 17.40 -10.66
N THR A 110 -4.30 17.32 -9.33
CA THR A 110 -3.75 18.28 -8.37
C THR A 110 -2.29 17.98 -8.05
N ASN A 111 -1.43 18.99 -8.20
CA ASN A 111 -0.06 18.95 -7.72
C ASN A 111 -0.06 19.09 -6.18
N ARG A 112 0.40 18.08 -5.44
CA ARG A 112 0.33 18.00 -3.97
C ARG A 112 1.49 18.67 -3.23
N ALA A 113 2.12 19.68 -3.83
CA ALA A 113 3.19 20.44 -3.17
C ALA A 113 2.59 21.40 -2.13
N PHE A 114 2.52 20.99 -0.86
CA PHE A 114 2.18 21.88 0.24
C PHE A 114 3.24 21.79 1.35
N VAL A 115 3.72 22.97 1.76
CA VAL A 115 4.67 23.19 2.87
C VAL A 115 3.91 23.85 4.03
N THR A 116 4.19 23.43 5.26
CA THR A 116 3.57 23.89 6.52
C THR A 116 4.34 25.06 7.16
N LYS A 117 3.63 26.02 7.78
CA LYS A 117 3.99 26.63 9.09
C LYS A 117 2.83 27.46 9.69
N VAL A 118 2.75 27.56 11.03
CA VAL A 118 2.39 28.73 11.90
C VAL A 118 2.23 28.24 13.37
N VAL A 119 2.57 29.12 14.33
CA VAL A 119 2.97 28.92 15.75
C VAL A 119 1.92 29.40 16.79
N LEU A 120 2.05 28.94 18.07
CA LEU A 120 1.66 29.47 19.42
C LEU A 120 0.69 28.53 20.21
N GLY A 121 0.70 28.27 21.55
CA GLY A 121 1.42 28.75 22.75
C GLY A 121 1.08 27.90 24.03
N ASP A 122 1.59 28.30 25.23
CA ASP A 122 1.92 27.47 26.42
C ASP A 122 0.79 26.99 27.39
N GLY A 123 0.92 25.78 27.98
CA GLY A 123 0.00 25.21 28.99
C GLY A 123 0.67 24.48 30.18
N LYS A 124 -0.11 24.11 31.22
CA LYS A 124 0.34 23.36 32.42
C LYS A 124 -0.12 21.89 32.38
N THR A 125 0.76 20.97 32.76
CA THR A 125 0.59 19.49 32.63
C THR A 125 0.19 18.83 33.95
N ARG A 126 -0.67 17.79 33.90
CA ARG A 126 -0.93 16.86 35.03
C ARG A 126 -1.11 15.42 34.55
N GLN A 127 -0.64 14.47 35.36
CA GLN A 127 -0.66 13.04 35.06
C GLN A 127 -1.92 12.34 35.58
N PHE A 128 -2.52 11.49 34.74
CA PHE A 128 -3.49 10.46 35.12
C PHE A 128 -3.08 9.15 34.46
N SER A 129 -3.20 8.00 35.14
CA SER A 129 -2.73 6.71 34.61
C SER A 129 -3.66 6.10 33.55
N TYR A 130 -4.95 6.45 33.58
CA TYR A 130 -5.89 6.03 32.54
C TYR A 130 -6.84 7.18 32.29
N CYS A 131 -6.84 7.72 31.06
CA CYS A 131 -7.82 8.68 30.59
C CYS A 131 -9.13 7.97 30.23
N THR A 132 -9.61 7.12 31.15
CA THR A 132 -10.77 6.26 30.95
C THR A 132 -12.08 6.95 31.32
N PRO A 133 -13.18 6.58 30.64
CA PRO A 133 -14.49 7.12 30.92
C PRO A 133 -14.88 7.07 32.40
N GLY A 134 -15.35 8.19 32.95
CA GLY A 134 -15.79 8.30 34.35
C GLY A 134 -14.68 8.38 35.42
N CYS A 135 -13.40 8.27 35.05
CA CYS A 135 -12.27 8.39 35.98
C CYS A 135 -11.69 9.82 36.08
N LEU A 136 -12.18 10.74 35.24
CA LEU A 136 -11.67 12.11 35.14
C LEU A 136 -12.48 13.09 36.00
N ASP A 137 -11.86 13.61 37.06
CA ASP A 137 -12.43 14.71 37.84
C ASP A 137 -12.32 16.02 37.05
N THR A 138 -13.46 16.52 36.59
CA THR A 138 -13.60 17.74 35.77
C THR A 138 -12.90 18.95 36.40
N LYS A 139 -12.96 19.12 37.73
CA LYS A 139 -12.29 20.25 38.42
C LYS A 139 -10.78 20.14 38.35
N ARG A 140 -10.24 18.92 38.24
CA ARG A 140 -8.80 18.67 38.17
C ARG A 140 -8.27 18.64 36.74
N VAL A 141 -9.13 18.48 35.73
CA VAL A 141 -8.75 18.36 34.32
C VAL A 141 -8.94 19.66 33.53
N ARG A 142 -9.98 20.43 33.83
CA ARG A 142 -10.33 21.63 33.07
C ARG A 142 -9.15 22.60 32.94
N GLY A 143 -8.82 22.98 31.70
CA GLY A 143 -7.73 23.91 31.38
C GLY A 143 -6.32 23.29 31.40
N LYS A 144 -6.19 21.96 31.47
CA LYS A 144 -4.88 21.28 31.60
C LYS A 144 -4.56 20.37 30.42
N ILE A 145 -3.27 20.06 30.30
CA ILE A 145 -2.77 19.03 29.39
C ILE A 145 -2.71 17.71 30.15
N LEU A 146 -3.37 16.68 29.62
CA LEU A 146 -3.37 15.34 30.21
C LEU A 146 -2.28 14.47 29.60
N LEU A 147 -1.64 13.68 30.44
CA LEU A 147 -0.83 12.55 30.01
C LEU A 147 -1.71 11.29 30.10
N CYS A 148 -1.82 10.54 29.00
CA CYS A 148 -2.66 9.35 28.87
C CYS A 148 -1.82 8.16 28.39
N ASP A 149 -2.11 6.96 28.88
CA ASP A 149 -1.42 5.73 28.47
C ASP A 149 -2.06 5.06 27.23
N SER A 150 -3.11 5.67 26.66
CA SER A 150 -3.81 5.18 25.46
C SER A 150 -4.43 6.32 24.65
N SER A 151 -4.53 6.15 23.32
CA SER A 151 -5.20 7.09 22.41
C SER A 151 -6.71 6.81 22.27
N GLN A 152 -7.25 5.83 23.00
CA GLN A 152 -8.68 5.52 22.98
C GLN A 152 -9.47 6.55 23.78
N ASN A 153 -10.67 6.89 23.32
CA ASN A 153 -11.65 7.75 24.01
C ASN A 153 -11.14 9.16 24.36
N LEU A 154 -10.19 9.72 23.59
CA LEU A 154 -9.70 11.09 23.81
C LEU A 154 -10.79 12.16 23.61
N ASP A 155 -11.89 11.83 22.94
CA ASP A 155 -13.05 12.71 22.82
C ASP A 155 -13.66 13.07 24.18
N GLU A 156 -13.61 12.15 25.15
CA GLU A 156 -14.05 12.43 26.52
C GLU A 156 -13.05 13.32 27.26
N VAL A 157 -11.75 13.14 27.02
CA VAL A 157 -10.71 14.02 27.56
C VAL A 157 -10.97 15.47 27.15
N GLN A 158 -11.35 15.69 25.89
CA GLN A 158 -11.78 16.99 25.41
C GLN A 158 -13.09 17.45 26.08
N SER A 159 -14.10 16.57 26.21
CA SER A 159 -15.41 16.93 26.75
C SER A 159 -15.36 17.37 28.22
N VAL A 160 -14.43 16.81 29.02
CA VAL A 160 -14.21 17.23 30.42
C VAL A 160 -13.35 18.51 30.55
N GLY A 161 -13.00 19.14 29.43
CA GLY A 161 -12.36 20.46 29.38
C GLY A 161 -10.83 20.46 29.39
N ALA A 162 -10.17 19.35 29.07
CA ALA A 162 -8.73 19.36 28.83
C ALA A 162 -8.40 20.22 27.58
N VAL A 163 -7.25 20.89 27.60
CA VAL A 163 -6.81 21.73 26.46
C VAL A 163 -5.92 20.97 25.48
N ALA A 164 -5.29 19.87 25.92
CA ALA A 164 -4.55 18.95 25.06
C ALA A 164 -4.33 17.59 25.75
N ALA A 165 -3.92 16.58 24.98
CA ALA A 165 -3.48 15.29 25.49
C ALA A 165 -2.12 14.87 24.92
N ILE A 166 -1.31 14.23 25.76
CA ILE A 166 -0.07 13.55 25.39
C ILE A 166 -0.32 12.06 25.62
N VAL A 167 -0.19 11.26 24.58
CA VAL A 167 -0.42 9.81 24.64
C VAL A 167 0.90 9.07 24.56
N LYS A 168 1.13 8.09 25.43
CA LYS A 168 2.23 7.14 25.28
C LYS A 168 1.77 5.94 24.47
N ARG A 169 2.56 5.52 23.47
CA ARG A 169 2.26 4.34 22.66
C ARG A 169 3.53 3.54 22.39
N SER A 170 3.42 2.22 22.49
CA SER A 170 4.52 1.27 22.24
C SER A 170 5.02 1.27 20.79
N GLN A 171 4.17 1.62 19.83
CA GLN A 171 4.55 1.73 18.41
C GLN A 171 3.75 2.86 17.73
N ALA A 172 4.45 3.91 17.30
CA ALA A 172 3.88 5.06 16.60
C ALA A 172 4.46 5.15 15.17
N ASP A 173 4.09 4.21 14.30
CA ASP A 173 4.57 4.13 12.92
C ASP A 173 3.69 4.91 11.91
N TYR A 174 2.61 5.52 12.39
CA TYR A 174 1.77 6.47 11.65
C TYR A 174 1.03 7.42 12.60
N ALA A 175 0.68 8.60 12.09
CA ALA A 175 -0.12 9.61 12.78
C ALA A 175 -1.63 9.44 12.55
N SER A 176 -2.42 9.91 13.52
CA SER A 176 -3.87 9.98 13.47
C SER A 176 -4.35 11.43 13.63
N ILE A 177 -5.51 11.74 13.04
CA ILE A 177 -6.18 13.03 13.22
C ILE A 177 -7.09 12.95 14.44
N PHE A 178 -7.04 13.98 15.29
CA PHE A 178 -7.89 14.13 16.48
C PHE A 178 -8.69 15.44 16.43
N SER A 179 -9.82 15.46 17.13
CA SER A 179 -10.76 16.58 17.29
C SER A 179 -10.19 17.77 18.09
N PHE A 180 -9.10 17.57 18.83
CA PHE A 180 -8.37 18.59 19.59
C PHE A 180 -6.85 18.30 19.60
N SER A 181 -6.09 19.13 20.30
CA SER A 181 -4.62 19.05 20.35
C SER A 181 -4.14 17.76 21.03
N VAL A 182 -3.57 16.84 20.26
CA VAL A 182 -3.03 15.57 20.75
C VAL A 182 -1.63 15.33 20.17
N SER A 183 -0.70 14.86 21.01
CA SER A 183 0.61 14.36 20.59
C SER A 183 0.79 12.93 21.08
N VAL A 184 1.16 12.02 20.19
CA VAL A 184 1.51 10.63 20.54
C VAL A 184 3.03 10.53 20.61
N LEU A 185 3.55 10.04 21.73
CA LEU A 185 4.97 9.80 21.96
C LEU A 185 5.25 8.30 21.90
N SER A 186 6.37 7.95 21.26
CA SER A 186 6.90 6.58 21.29
C SER A 186 7.41 6.25 22.70
N GLU A 187 7.40 4.99 23.11
CA GLU A 187 8.08 4.56 24.34
C GLU A 187 9.60 4.83 24.30
N GLU A 188 10.20 4.87 23.11
CA GLU A 188 11.61 5.26 22.90
C GLU A 188 11.87 6.75 23.16
N ASP A 189 10.83 7.58 23.02
CA ASP A 189 10.85 8.97 23.49
C ASP A 189 10.67 8.93 25.01
N GLN A 190 11.75 8.52 25.69
CA GLN A 190 11.89 8.37 27.14
C GLN A 190 10.91 9.29 27.86
N SER A 191 9.97 8.68 28.61
CA SER A 191 8.92 9.39 29.36
C SER A 191 9.42 10.75 29.81
N PRO A 192 8.85 11.87 29.32
CA PRO A 192 9.49 13.16 29.54
C PRO A 192 9.74 13.37 31.04
N PRO A 193 10.96 13.76 31.47
CA PRO A 193 11.31 13.92 32.90
C PRO A 193 10.41 14.92 33.66
N PHE A 194 9.55 15.64 32.95
CA PHE A 194 8.52 16.53 33.48
C PHE A 194 7.52 15.85 34.42
N VAL A 195 7.38 14.52 34.39
CA VAL A 195 6.45 13.76 35.25
C VAL A 195 6.71 13.95 36.76
N LEU A 196 7.93 14.35 37.14
CA LEU A 196 8.34 14.51 38.54
C LEU A 196 8.26 15.95 39.07
N LEU A 197 7.86 16.93 38.25
CA LEU A 197 7.88 18.34 38.64
C LEU A 197 6.52 18.83 39.15
N ARG A 198 6.50 19.39 40.38
CA ARG A 198 5.29 19.90 41.07
C ARG A 198 4.51 21.01 40.31
N ASN A 199 5.04 21.54 39.20
CA ASN A 199 4.42 22.57 38.37
C ASN A 199 4.82 22.45 36.89
N ALA A 200 4.81 21.24 36.33
CA ALA A 200 5.15 21.01 34.93
C ALA A 200 4.32 21.88 33.97
N LYS A 201 5.00 22.48 32.98
CA LYS A 201 4.41 23.16 31.83
C LYS A 201 4.80 22.42 30.56
N ALA A 202 3.90 22.36 29.61
CA ALA A 202 4.12 21.75 28.31
C ALA A 202 3.32 22.52 27.24
N ALA A 203 3.73 22.38 25.99
CA ALA A 203 2.99 22.87 24.84
C ALA A 203 2.88 21.75 23.81
N VAL A 204 1.69 21.57 23.24
CA VAL A 204 1.47 20.69 22.09
C VAL A 204 1.48 21.57 20.84
N LEU A 205 2.50 21.39 20.00
CA LEU A 205 2.69 22.19 18.80
C LEU A 205 1.94 21.59 17.61
N LYS A 206 1.79 22.40 16.56
CA LYS A 206 1.27 21.94 15.27
C LYS A 206 2.22 20.89 14.68
N SER A 207 1.65 19.87 14.03
CA SER A 207 2.41 18.85 13.33
C SER A 207 3.32 19.45 12.25
N GLU A 208 4.56 18.97 12.22
CA GLU A 208 5.56 19.25 11.20
C GLU A 208 5.96 17.95 10.49
N THR A 209 6.37 18.05 9.23
CA THR A 209 6.84 16.90 8.47
C THR A 209 8.32 16.68 8.69
N ILE A 210 8.72 15.43 8.95
CA ILE A 210 10.12 15.02 9.06
C ILE A 210 10.46 14.02 7.96
N PHE A 211 11.72 14.02 7.50
CA PHE A 211 12.19 13.01 6.56
C PHE A 211 12.71 11.80 7.32
N ASN A 212 12.10 10.63 7.09
CA ASN A 212 12.55 9.39 7.68
C ASN A 212 13.44 8.60 6.71
N GLN A 213 14.72 8.48 7.05
CA GLN A 213 15.72 7.78 6.23
C GLN A 213 15.52 6.25 6.21
N THR A 214 14.77 5.69 7.15
CA THR A 214 14.55 4.24 7.23
C THR A 214 13.37 3.77 6.38
N ALA A 215 12.56 4.69 5.85
CA ALA A 215 11.47 4.37 4.94
C ALA A 215 11.99 3.84 3.58
N PRO A 216 11.23 2.95 2.89
CA PRO A 216 9.93 2.43 3.27
C PRO A 216 10.02 1.22 4.23
N ILE A 217 9.13 1.20 5.21
CA ILE A 217 8.93 0.08 6.15
C ILE A 217 7.45 -0.30 6.08
N THR A 218 7.14 -1.56 6.33
CA THR A 218 5.74 -1.99 6.34
C THR A 218 5.04 -1.56 7.62
N ALA A 219 3.91 -0.89 7.49
CA ALA A 219 3.13 -0.41 8.63
C ALA A 219 2.56 -1.57 9.48
N SER A 220 2.43 -1.32 10.78
CA SER A 220 1.92 -2.24 11.80
C SER A 220 0.50 -2.73 11.53
N TYR A 221 -0.35 -1.88 10.94
CA TYR A 221 -1.73 -2.24 10.57
C TYR A 221 -1.83 -3.07 9.28
N SER A 222 -0.75 -3.20 8.52
CA SER A 222 -0.78 -3.91 7.25
C SER A 222 -0.93 -5.41 7.50
N SER A 223 -2.01 -6.02 6.99
CA SER A 223 -2.22 -7.45 7.10
C SER A 223 -1.06 -8.25 6.51
N ARG A 224 -0.74 -9.37 7.15
CA ARG A 224 0.37 -10.25 6.80
C ARG A 224 -0.14 -11.53 6.14
N GLY A 225 0.70 -12.13 5.31
CA GLY A 225 0.50 -13.50 4.85
C GLY A 225 0.78 -14.56 5.94
N PRO A 226 0.75 -15.85 5.59
CA PRO A 226 0.51 -16.40 4.25
C PRO A 226 -0.95 -16.28 3.80
N ASN A 227 -1.21 -16.55 2.53
CA ASN A 227 -2.56 -16.64 1.98
C ASN A 227 -3.29 -17.86 2.57
N THR A 228 -4.37 -17.64 3.32
CA THR A 228 -5.12 -18.71 3.99
C THR A 228 -6.01 -19.52 3.05
N ILE A 229 -6.29 -19.02 1.84
CA ILE A 229 -7.14 -19.68 0.83
C ILE A 229 -6.29 -20.58 -0.08
N VAL A 230 -5.13 -20.05 -0.51
CA VAL A 230 -4.19 -20.75 -1.38
C VAL A 230 -2.78 -20.48 -0.84
N PRO A 231 -2.30 -21.29 0.12
CA PRO A 231 -1.04 -21.03 0.83
C PRO A 231 0.20 -20.99 -0.09
N ASP A 232 0.12 -21.65 -1.24
CA ASP A 232 1.18 -21.72 -2.26
C ASP A 232 1.39 -20.37 -2.99
N ILE A 233 0.41 -19.46 -2.92
CA ILE A 233 0.49 -18.14 -3.54
C ILE A 233 0.81 -17.13 -2.46
N LEU A 234 2.06 -16.65 -2.47
CA LEU A 234 2.54 -15.59 -1.61
C LEU A 234 1.58 -14.38 -1.62
N LYS A 235 1.23 -13.90 -0.43
CA LYS A 235 0.53 -12.62 -0.22
C LYS A 235 1.16 -11.84 0.94
N PRO A 236 1.17 -10.50 0.87
CA PRO A 236 0.75 -9.67 -0.27
C PRO A 236 1.70 -9.76 -1.48
N ASP A 237 1.32 -9.21 -2.63
CA ASP A 237 2.17 -9.25 -3.84
C ASP A 237 3.23 -8.15 -3.87
N ILE A 238 2.90 -6.95 -3.36
CA ILE A 238 3.68 -5.72 -3.51
C ILE A 238 3.29 -4.71 -2.41
N THR A 239 4.18 -3.78 -2.09
CA THR A 239 3.93 -2.65 -1.19
C THR A 239 3.99 -1.30 -1.93
N ALA A 240 3.13 -0.37 -1.50
CA ALA A 240 3.10 1.02 -1.95
C ALA A 240 2.76 1.96 -0.78
N PRO A 241 3.03 3.28 -0.89
CA PRO A 241 2.73 4.25 0.15
C PRO A 241 1.25 4.20 0.58
N GLY A 242 1.02 4.01 1.89
CA GLY A 242 -0.32 3.88 2.47
C GLY A 242 -0.51 4.60 3.79
N SER A 243 0.55 5.02 4.47
CA SER A 243 0.47 5.80 5.71
C SER A 243 0.48 7.30 5.41
N GLU A 244 -0.37 8.05 6.10
CA GLU A 244 -0.42 9.52 6.08
C GLU A 244 -0.60 10.10 4.67
N ILE A 245 -1.49 9.51 3.88
CA ILE A 245 -1.72 9.95 2.51
C ILE A 245 -2.71 11.10 2.47
N LEU A 246 -2.24 12.27 2.03
CA LEU A 246 -3.08 13.43 1.74
C LEU A 246 -3.80 13.24 0.40
N ALA A 247 -5.14 13.26 0.40
CA ALA A 247 -5.95 13.18 -0.81
C ALA A 247 -7.30 13.88 -0.64
N ALA A 248 -8.09 13.98 -1.72
CA ALA A 248 -9.41 14.64 -1.69
C ALA A 248 -10.35 13.98 -0.68
N TYR A 249 -11.28 14.74 -0.13
CA TYR A 249 -12.24 14.24 0.84
C TYR A 249 -13.62 14.86 0.61
N SER A 250 -14.68 14.19 1.05
CA SER A 250 -16.04 14.69 0.90
C SER A 250 -16.31 15.78 1.94
N PRO A 251 -16.67 17.01 1.54
CA PRO A 251 -17.07 18.06 2.47
C PRO A 251 -18.43 17.81 3.14
N ASN A 252 -19.16 16.75 2.79
CA ASN A 252 -20.41 16.36 3.43
C ASN A 252 -20.21 15.49 4.67
N ARG A 253 -18.99 15.00 4.90
CA ARG A 253 -18.65 14.20 6.08
C ARG A 253 -17.79 15.02 7.04
N PRO A 254 -18.18 15.14 8.33
CA PRO A 254 -17.26 15.56 9.37
C PRO A 254 -16.13 14.53 9.54
N LEU A 255 -14.95 14.96 9.94
CA LEU A 255 -13.78 14.07 10.06
C LEU A 255 -14.00 12.87 11.01
N SER A 256 -14.83 13.05 12.04
CA SER A 256 -15.32 11.98 12.92
C SER A 256 -16.63 12.40 13.59
N GLN A 257 -17.24 11.52 14.41
CA GLN A 257 -18.40 11.90 15.23
C GLN A 257 -18.09 13.02 16.24
N SER A 258 -16.85 13.08 16.72
CA SER A 258 -16.36 14.08 17.68
C SER A 258 -15.72 15.30 17.02
N ASP A 259 -15.44 15.22 15.72
CA ASP A 259 -14.77 16.26 14.95
C ASP A 259 -15.67 16.77 13.82
N ALA A 260 -16.43 17.82 14.12
CA ALA A 260 -17.37 18.46 13.19
C ALA A 260 -16.69 19.26 12.05
N ARG A 261 -15.35 19.25 11.93
CA ARG A 261 -14.65 19.93 10.85
C ARG A 261 -14.96 19.26 9.51
N HIS A 262 -15.22 20.09 8.50
CA HIS A 262 -15.41 19.66 7.12
C HIS A 262 -14.25 20.16 6.26
N VAL A 263 -13.63 19.27 5.50
CA VAL A 263 -12.42 19.56 4.73
C VAL A 263 -12.53 19.04 3.30
N LYS A 264 -11.84 19.71 2.37
CA LYS A 264 -11.75 19.27 0.97
C LYS A 264 -10.68 18.20 0.75
N TYR A 265 -9.74 18.09 1.68
CA TYR A 265 -8.63 17.15 1.66
C TYR A 265 -8.37 16.64 3.07
N SER A 266 -8.03 15.36 3.20
CA SER A 266 -7.73 14.71 4.49
C SER A 266 -6.52 13.80 4.38
N ILE A 267 -5.89 13.52 5.52
CA ILE A 267 -4.74 12.63 5.66
C ILE A 267 -5.25 11.31 6.26
N ILE A 268 -5.14 10.22 5.50
CA ILE A 268 -5.66 8.91 5.92
C ILE A 268 -4.56 7.87 5.71
N SER A 269 -4.48 6.93 6.66
CA SER A 269 -3.58 5.78 6.61
C SER A 269 -4.38 4.50 6.34
N GLY A 270 -3.82 3.59 5.55
CA GLY A 270 -4.41 2.29 5.29
C GLY A 270 -3.91 1.65 4.00
N THR A 271 -4.06 0.33 3.90
CA THR A 271 -3.85 -0.40 2.64
C THR A 271 -4.83 0.06 1.54
N SER A 272 -5.98 0.61 1.95
CA SER A 272 -6.91 1.35 1.09
C SER A 272 -6.25 2.51 0.33
N MET A 273 -5.19 3.12 0.87
CA MET A 273 -4.46 4.21 0.24
C MET A 273 -3.26 3.70 -0.58
N SER A 274 -2.69 2.55 -0.23
CA SER A 274 -1.68 1.85 -1.06
C SER A 274 -2.26 1.31 -2.36
N CYS A 275 -3.45 0.70 -2.31
CA CYS A 275 -4.13 0.12 -3.47
C CYS A 275 -4.29 1.08 -4.67
N PRO A 276 -4.80 2.32 -4.50
CA PRO A 276 -4.95 3.26 -5.60
C PRO A 276 -3.61 3.75 -6.18
N HIS A 277 -2.51 3.76 -5.41
CA HIS A 277 -1.18 4.00 -5.99
C HIS A 277 -0.81 2.90 -7.00
N ILE A 278 -0.96 1.62 -6.62
CA ILE A 278 -0.69 0.49 -7.52
C ILE A 278 -1.63 0.51 -8.73
N SER A 279 -2.90 0.85 -8.53
CA SER A 279 -3.87 1.00 -9.63
C SER A 279 -3.44 2.10 -10.61
N GLY A 280 -2.96 3.23 -10.10
CA GLY A 280 -2.37 4.31 -10.90
C GLY A 280 -1.14 3.86 -11.68
N VAL A 281 -0.21 3.12 -11.03
CA VAL A 281 0.97 2.53 -11.69
C VAL A 281 0.56 1.55 -12.80
N ALA A 282 -0.38 0.64 -12.54
CA ALA A 282 -0.85 -0.32 -13.53
C ALA A 282 -1.45 0.39 -14.76
N ALA A 283 -2.23 1.46 -14.53
CA ALA A 283 -2.80 2.27 -15.61
C ALA A 283 -1.73 3.08 -16.35
N PHE A 284 -0.71 3.59 -15.65
CA PHE A 284 0.46 4.25 -16.23
C PHE A 284 1.22 3.29 -17.16
N LEU A 285 1.52 2.06 -16.71
CA LEU A 285 2.16 1.02 -17.52
C LEU A 285 1.33 0.68 -18.76
N LYS A 286 0.00 0.70 -18.65
CA LYS A 286 -0.89 0.52 -19.79
C LYS A 286 -0.79 1.58 -20.88
N THR A 287 -0.27 2.77 -20.57
CA THR A 287 -0.06 3.82 -21.57
C THR A 287 1.15 3.50 -22.48
N PHE A 288 2.19 2.89 -21.93
CA PHE A 288 3.37 2.41 -22.66
C PHE A 288 3.14 1.05 -23.30
N HIS A 289 2.34 0.20 -22.64
CA HIS A 289 2.07 -1.18 -23.08
C HIS A 289 0.58 -1.49 -23.25
N PRO A 290 -0.11 -0.89 -24.24
CA PRO A 290 -1.56 -1.03 -24.38
C PRO A 290 -2.05 -2.48 -24.53
N ARG A 291 -1.20 -3.37 -25.07
CA ARG A 291 -1.54 -4.77 -25.38
C ARG A 291 -1.20 -5.79 -24.29
N TRP A 292 -0.47 -5.43 -23.25
CA TRP A 292 -0.11 -6.38 -22.18
C TRP A 292 -1.33 -7.01 -21.49
N SER A 293 -1.24 -8.23 -21.00
CA SER A 293 -2.29 -8.77 -20.13
C SER A 293 -2.22 -8.12 -18.73
N ALA A 294 -3.23 -8.36 -17.89
CA ALA A 294 -3.18 -7.93 -16.48
C ALA A 294 -2.01 -8.62 -15.74
N SER A 295 -1.78 -9.90 -16.01
CA SER A 295 -0.67 -10.67 -15.43
C SER A 295 0.70 -10.16 -15.86
N MET A 296 0.87 -9.71 -17.10
CA MET A 296 2.12 -9.07 -17.54
C MET A 296 2.38 -7.76 -16.79
N ILE A 297 1.35 -6.95 -16.53
CA ILE A 297 1.48 -5.70 -15.77
C ILE A 297 1.82 -5.99 -14.31
N GLN A 298 1.09 -6.92 -13.69
CA GLN A 298 1.38 -7.36 -12.33
C GLN A 298 2.80 -7.91 -12.22
N SER A 299 3.21 -8.75 -13.16
CA SER A 299 4.58 -9.27 -13.22
C SER A 299 5.60 -8.14 -13.33
N ALA A 300 5.40 -7.16 -14.20
CA ALA A 300 6.34 -6.05 -14.36
C ALA A 300 6.48 -5.23 -13.07
N ILE A 301 5.38 -4.99 -12.36
CA ILE A 301 5.36 -4.29 -11.06
C ILE A 301 6.14 -5.09 -10.01
N MET A 302 5.89 -6.40 -9.92
CA MET A 302 6.51 -7.26 -8.91
C MET A 302 8.00 -7.48 -9.18
N THR A 303 8.39 -7.79 -10.42
CA THR A 303 9.77 -8.20 -10.72
C THR A 303 10.78 -7.06 -10.72
N THR A 304 10.29 -5.82 -10.73
CA THR A 304 11.10 -4.59 -10.68
C THR A 304 10.99 -3.85 -9.35
N ALA A 305 10.28 -4.44 -8.38
CA ALA A 305 10.12 -3.89 -7.04
C ALA A 305 11.47 -3.70 -6.34
N GLN A 306 11.59 -2.60 -5.60
CA GLN A 306 12.77 -2.33 -4.78
C GLN A 306 12.72 -3.19 -3.50
N PRO A 307 13.88 -3.69 -3.02
CA PRO A 307 13.95 -4.39 -1.75
C PRO A 307 13.37 -3.55 -0.60
N MET A 308 12.71 -4.21 0.35
CA MET A 308 12.17 -3.61 1.56
C MET A 308 12.68 -4.33 2.79
N LYS A 309 12.64 -3.64 3.93
CA LYS A 309 12.73 -4.26 5.25
C LYS A 309 11.32 -4.57 5.73
N ALA A 310 11.13 -5.73 6.36
CA ALA A 310 9.82 -6.15 6.87
C ALA A 310 9.33 -5.23 7.99
N SER A 311 10.20 -4.97 8.96
CA SER A 311 9.93 -4.18 10.15
C SER A 311 11.24 -3.57 10.69
N THR A 312 11.12 -2.56 11.56
CA THR A 312 12.20 -2.07 12.41
C THR A 312 12.42 -2.95 13.63
N SER A 313 11.44 -3.81 13.99
CA SER A 313 11.58 -4.77 15.08
C SER A 313 11.95 -6.16 14.54
N PRO A 314 13.01 -6.81 15.07
CA PRO A 314 13.39 -8.18 14.70
C PRO A 314 12.31 -9.24 14.96
N SER A 315 11.36 -8.97 15.87
CA SER A 315 10.27 -9.89 16.23
C SER A 315 9.09 -9.91 15.24
N ASP A 316 9.05 -8.96 14.30
CA ASP A 316 7.96 -8.77 13.33
C ASP A 316 8.49 -8.92 11.88
N ASP A 317 9.62 -9.60 11.72
CA ASP A 317 10.26 -9.87 10.42
C ASP A 317 9.55 -11.01 9.68
N MET A 318 8.34 -10.72 9.20
CA MET A 318 7.59 -11.62 8.32
C MET A 318 8.04 -11.52 6.86
N ALA A 319 9.12 -10.79 6.56
CA ALA A 319 9.75 -10.67 5.25
C ALA A 319 8.73 -10.48 4.10
N GLU A 320 8.70 -11.40 3.15
CA GLU A 320 7.80 -11.34 2.00
C GLU A 320 6.31 -11.50 2.36
N PHE A 321 5.96 -12.08 3.52
CA PHE A 321 4.57 -12.04 4.03
C PHE A 321 4.18 -10.66 4.55
N ALA A 322 5.13 -9.74 4.73
CA ALA A 322 4.89 -8.34 5.02
C ALA A 322 4.80 -7.48 3.75
N TYR A 323 5.78 -7.59 2.85
CA TYR A 323 5.93 -6.67 1.71
C TYR A 323 5.83 -7.29 0.31
N GLY A 324 5.62 -8.60 0.20
CA GLY A 324 5.60 -9.31 -1.07
C GLY A 324 6.92 -9.21 -1.82
N ALA A 325 6.87 -8.73 -3.07
CA ALA A 325 8.07 -8.49 -3.87
C ALA A 325 8.90 -7.27 -3.41
N GLY A 326 8.31 -6.37 -2.60
CA GLY A 326 8.93 -5.16 -2.08
C GLY A 326 8.18 -3.87 -2.47
N HIS A 327 8.91 -2.76 -2.55
CA HIS A 327 8.33 -1.45 -2.81
C HIS A 327 8.18 -1.20 -4.30
N VAL A 328 7.01 -0.73 -4.74
CA VAL A 328 6.75 -0.45 -6.15
C VAL A 328 7.76 0.53 -6.76
N SER A 329 8.25 0.22 -7.98
CA SER A 329 9.10 1.11 -8.78
C SER A 329 8.45 1.40 -10.13
N PRO A 330 7.69 2.51 -10.28
CA PRO A 330 6.90 2.77 -11.48
C PRO A 330 7.73 2.87 -12.76
N ILE A 331 8.88 3.55 -12.69
CA ILE A 331 9.77 3.78 -13.84
C ILE A 331 10.43 2.48 -14.28
N ALA A 332 10.94 1.67 -13.35
CA ALA A 332 11.56 0.39 -13.67
C ALA A 332 10.53 -0.58 -14.29
N ALA A 333 9.29 -0.55 -13.81
CA ALA A 333 8.21 -1.42 -14.30
C ALA A 333 7.80 -1.12 -15.76
N VAL A 334 8.18 0.03 -16.34
CA VAL A 334 7.96 0.32 -17.77
C VAL A 334 8.80 -0.61 -18.65
N HIS A 335 10.01 -0.96 -18.24
CA HIS A 335 10.92 -1.80 -19.03
C HIS A 335 11.48 -2.93 -18.16
N PRO A 336 10.66 -3.95 -17.82
CA PRO A 336 11.07 -5.01 -16.90
C PRO A 336 12.01 -6.04 -17.54
N GLY A 337 12.22 -6.02 -18.86
CA GLY A 337 12.98 -7.04 -19.59
C GLY A 337 12.18 -8.33 -19.82
N LEU A 338 11.82 -9.04 -18.75
CA LEU A 338 10.99 -10.24 -18.80
C LEU A 338 9.72 -10.10 -17.96
N VAL A 339 8.65 -10.78 -18.39
CA VAL A 339 7.40 -10.89 -17.63
C VAL A 339 6.89 -12.32 -17.58
N TYR A 340 6.26 -12.67 -16.46
CA TYR A 340 5.47 -13.89 -16.28
C TYR A 340 4.05 -13.62 -16.76
N GLU A 341 3.65 -14.26 -17.85
CA GLU A 341 2.31 -14.11 -18.41
C GLU A 341 1.46 -15.32 -18.02
N LEU A 342 0.27 -15.04 -17.47
CA LEU A 342 -0.79 -16.03 -17.27
C LEU A 342 -1.86 -15.86 -18.34
N THR A 343 -2.30 -16.99 -18.90
CA THR A 343 -3.40 -17.09 -19.85
C THR A 343 -4.69 -17.52 -19.16
N LYS A 344 -5.82 -17.45 -19.87
CA LYS A 344 -7.11 -17.98 -19.38
C LYS A 344 -7.02 -19.47 -19.05
N SER A 345 -6.29 -20.24 -19.85
CA SER A 345 -6.11 -21.69 -19.61
C SER A 345 -5.41 -21.93 -18.29
N ASP A 346 -4.40 -21.12 -17.95
CA ASP A 346 -3.65 -21.27 -16.70
C ASP A 346 -4.57 -21.07 -15.47
N HIS A 347 -5.48 -20.10 -15.53
CA HIS A 347 -6.46 -19.88 -14.45
C HIS A 347 -7.44 -21.04 -14.33
N ILE A 348 -7.92 -21.59 -15.44
CA ILE A 348 -8.81 -22.76 -15.42
C ILE A 348 -8.08 -23.97 -14.85
N THR A 349 -6.85 -24.24 -15.33
CA THR A 349 -6.01 -25.34 -14.81
C THR A 349 -5.75 -25.18 -13.31
N PHE A 350 -5.47 -23.96 -12.87
CA PHE A 350 -5.31 -23.64 -11.45
C PHE A 350 -6.58 -23.96 -10.65
N LEU A 351 -7.75 -23.43 -11.06
CA LEU A 351 -9.02 -23.66 -10.38
C LEU A 351 -9.42 -25.15 -10.38
N CYS A 352 -9.21 -25.88 -11.48
CA CYS A 352 -9.44 -27.33 -11.54
C CYS A 352 -8.47 -28.11 -10.64
N GLY A 353 -7.26 -27.60 -10.43
CA GLY A 353 -6.23 -28.18 -9.58
C GLY A 353 -6.48 -28.01 -8.08
N LEU A 354 -7.35 -27.07 -7.67
CA LEU A 354 -7.75 -26.84 -6.27
C LEU A 354 -8.66 -27.96 -5.70
N ASN A 355 -8.58 -29.20 -6.19
CA ASN A 355 -9.44 -30.31 -5.79
C ASN A 355 -9.16 -30.74 -4.32
N TYR A 356 -9.62 -29.92 -3.38
CA TYR A 356 -9.19 -29.89 -1.97
C TYR A 356 -9.43 -31.23 -1.26
N THR A 357 -8.35 -31.85 -0.80
CA THR A 357 -8.36 -32.76 0.36
C THR A 357 -7.30 -32.29 1.34
N GLY A 358 -7.55 -32.40 2.66
CA GLY A 358 -6.62 -31.90 3.69
C GLY A 358 -5.20 -32.49 3.63
N LYS A 359 -5.01 -33.62 2.92
CA LYS A 359 -3.69 -34.22 2.65
C LYS A 359 -2.86 -33.44 1.61
N ILE A 360 -3.50 -32.81 0.62
CA ILE A 360 -2.82 -32.02 -0.43
C ILE A 360 -2.31 -30.69 0.15
N LEU A 361 -3.05 -30.08 1.08
CA LEU A 361 -2.61 -28.85 1.76
C LEU A 361 -1.37 -29.05 2.63
N ARG A 362 -1.22 -30.23 3.25
CA ARG A 362 -0.01 -30.62 4.03
C ARG A 362 1.22 -30.90 3.18
N LEU A 363 1.06 -31.18 1.88
CA LEU A 363 2.18 -31.52 0.99
C LEU A 363 3.02 -30.29 0.59
N ILE A 364 2.50 -29.08 0.81
CA ILE A 364 3.06 -27.84 0.23
C ILE A 364 3.63 -26.91 1.31
N SER A 365 3.09 -26.96 2.53
CA SER A 365 3.80 -26.55 3.73
C SER A 365 4.88 -27.57 4.08
N VAL A 366 6.13 -27.13 4.21
CA VAL A 366 7.20 -28.06 4.61
C VAL A 366 7.06 -28.37 6.09
N ALA A 367 7.28 -29.63 6.49
CA ALA A 367 7.33 -29.98 7.90
C ALA A 367 8.57 -29.32 8.55
N ALA A 368 8.38 -28.77 9.75
CA ALA A 368 9.47 -28.10 10.46
C ALA A 368 10.66 -29.06 10.64
N THR A 369 11.86 -28.62 10.28
CA THR A 369 13.13 -29.37 10.39
C THR A 369 13.29 -30.62 9.52
N GLU A 370 12.26 -31.06 8.80
CA GLU A 370 12.30 -32.19 7.88
C GLU A 370 12.85 -31.80 6.49
N PRO A 371 13.50 -32.73 5.76
CA PRO A 371 13.97 -32.46 4.41
C PRO A 371 12.82 -32.38 3.41
N PHE A 372 12.92 -31.45 2.46
CA PHE A 372 11.94 -31.30 1.39
C PHE A 372 12.63 -31.10 0.03
N ASN A 373 11.86 -31.35 -1.04
CA ASN A 373 12.29 -31.11 -2.41
C ASN A 373 11.08 -30.71 -3.28
N LEU A 374 10.99 -29.43 -3.63
CA LEU A 374 9.88 -28.84 -4.39
C LEU A 374 10.36 -28.42 -5.77
N THR A 375 9.53 -28.65 -6.79
CA THR A 375 9.84 -28.33 -8.19
C THR A 375 8.78 -27.42 -8.78
N PHE A 376 9.21 -26.26 -9.29
CA PHE A 376 8.36 -25.23 -9.86
C PHE A 376 8.71 -24.99 -11.32
N ARG A 377 7.78 -25.29 -12.23
CA ARG A 377 7.91 -24.92 -13.64
C ARG A 377 7.43 -23.48 -13.85
N ARG A 378 8.19 -22.69 -14.61
CA ARG A 378 7.88 -21.30 -14.94
C ARG A 378 8.12 -21.04 -16.42
N THR A 379 7.42 -20.04 -16.96
CA THR A 379 7.61 -19.54 -18.31
C THR A 379 7.66 -18.02 -18.27
N VAL A 380 8.67 -17.45 -18.90
CA VAL A 380 8.84 -16.01 -19.06
C VAL A 380 8.71 -15.62 -20.52
N THR A 381 8.20 -14.41 -20.74
CA THR A 381 8.09 -13.79 -22.06
C THR A 381 9.04 -12.60 -22.13
N ASN A 382 9.86 -12.54 -23.19
CA ASN A 382 10.73 -11.40 -23.43
C ASN A 382 9.91 -10.16 -23.86
N VAL A 383 10.03 -9.07 -23.13
CA VAL A 383 9.46 -7.76 -23.51
C VAL A 383 10.55 -6.69 -23.64
N GLY A 384 11.82 -7.08 -23.52
CA GLY A 384 13.00 -6.25 -23.74
C GLY A 384 13.57 -6.40 -25.14
N LYS A 385 14.89 -6.27 -25.24
CA LYS A 385 15.63 -6.35 -26.51
C LYS A 385 15.63 -7.77 -27.07
N ALA A 386 15.66 -7.91 -28.39
CA ALA A 386 15.92 -9.18 -29.05
C ALA A 386 17.41 -9.57 -28.87
N ASN A 387 17.71 -10.86 -29.04
CA ASN A 387 19.06 -11.43 -28.88
C ASN A 387 19.70 -11.15 -27.52
N SER A 388 18.90 -11.17 -26.45
CA SER A 388 19.36 -11.01 -25.08
C SER A 388 19.52 -12.37 -24.38
N ASN A 389 20.58 -12.50 -23.58
CA ASN A 389 20.81 -13.67 -22.74
C ASN A 389 20.64 -13.27 -21.28
N TYR A 390 19.72 -13.93 -20.59
CA TYR A 390 19.53 -13.76 -19.15
C TYR A 390 20.20 -14.90 -18.41
N LYS A 391 21.02 -14.59 -17.39
CA LYS A 391 21.60 -15.57 -16.48
C LYS A 391 20.88 -15.54 -15.13
N ALA A 392 20.59 -16.72 -14.59
CA ALA A 392 20.00 -16.88 -13.28
C ALA A 392 21.03 -16.63 -12.18
N LYS A 393 20.63 -15.89 -11.15
CA LYS A 393 21.36 -15.71 -9.89
C LYS A 393 20.39 -15.94 -8.74
N VAL A 394 20.84 -16.69 -7.73
CA VAL A 394 20.08 -16.86 -6.48
C VAL A 394 20.75 -16.05 -5.38
N LEU A 395 19.96 -15.33 -4.59
CA LEU A 395 20.38 -14.61 -3.38
C LEU A 395 19.57 -15.10 -2.17
N GLY A 396 20.20 -15.24 -1.00
CA GLY A 396 19.57 -15.74 0.23
C GLY A 396 20.14 -17.10 0.63
N SER A 397 20.49 -17.26 1.90
CA SER A 397 21.26 -18.38 2.42
C SER A 397 20.47 -19.17 3.46
N GLU A 398 20.22 -20.45 3.15
CA GLU A 398 19.95 -21.61 4.02
C GLU A 398 19.32 -22.74 3.17
N LEU A 399 18.68 -22.38 2.05
CA LEU A 399 18.07 -23.30 1.09
C LEU A 399 19.01 -23.61 -0.10
N THR A 400 18.88 -24.81 -0.65
CA THR A 400 19.50 -25.20 -1.93
C THR A 400 18.53 -24.94 -3.07
N ILE A 401 18.86 -23.99 -3.95
CA ILE A 401 17.99 -23.60 -5.07
C ILE A 401 18.73 -23.83 -6.38
N ARG A 402 18.17 -24.67 -7.25
CA ARG A 402 18.73 -24.99 -8.57
C ARG A 402 17.77 -24.54 -9.67
N VAL A 403 18.29 -23.88 -10.71
CA VAL A 403 17.52 -23.36 -11.85
C VAL A 403 17.98 -24.06 -13.11
N ILE A 404 17.04 -24.58 -13.92
CA ILE A 404 17.34 -25.38 -15.11
C ILE A 404 16.43 -24.96 -16.28
N PRO A 405 16.98 -24.50 -17.42
CA PRO A 405 18.38 -24.06 -17.58
C PRO A 405 18.67 -22.81 -16.74
N ASP A 406 19.94 -22.53 -16.47
CA ASP A 406 20.40 -21.34 -15.73
C ASP A 406 20.69 -20.13 -16.67
N VAL A 407 20.53 -20.32 -17.98
CA VAL A 407 20.62 -19.27 -19.01
C VAL A 407 19.42 -19.34 -19.95
N LEU A 408 18.78 -18.19 -20.21
CA LEU A 408 17.69 -18.06 -21.17
C LEU A 408 18.10 -17.15 -22.32
N SER A 409 18.19 -17.72 -23.52
CA SER A 409 18.43 -16.99 -24.77
C SER A 409 17.13 -16.59 -25.46
N MET A 410 16.87 -15.28 -25.48
CA MET A 410 15.68 -14.66 -26.07
C MET A 410 15.98 -14.18 -27.49
N LYS A 411 15.51 -14.91 -28.49
CA LYS A 411 15.82 -14.62 -29.91
C LYS A 411 15.10 -13.39 -30.44
N SER A 412 13.88 -13.14 -29.97
CA SER A 412 13.03 -12.04 -30.42
C SER A 412 12.24 -11.44 -29.26
N MET A 413 11.63 -10.28 -29.50
CA MET A 413 10.59 -9.76 -28.63
C MET A 413 9.41 -10.75 -28.61
N TYR A 414 8.76 -10.88 -27.46
CA TYR A 414 7.70 -11.84 -27.14
C TYR A 414 8.08 -13.32 -27.26
N ASN A 415 9.37 -13.64 -27.40
CA ASN A 415 9.83 -15.02 -27.29
C ASN A 415 9.57 -15.56 -25.88
N LYS A 416 8.97 -16.74 -25.78
CA LYS A 416 8.70 -17.44 -24.52
C LYS A 416 9.78 -18.48 -24.26
N ARG A 417 10.24 -18.56 -23.01
CA ARG A 417 11.14 -19.63 -22.55
C ARG A 417 10.69 -20.16 -21.21
N SER A 418 10.75 -21.48 -21.06
CA SER A 418 10.45 -22.15 -19.80
C SER A 418 11.71 -22.56 -19.07
N PHE A 419 11.62 -22.60 -17.75
CA PHE A 419 12.65 -23.11 -16.86
C PHE A 419 12.00 -23.76 -15.64
N THR A 420 12.81 -24.49 -14.90
CA THR A 420 12.42 -25.19 -13.69
C THR A 420 13.26 -24.68 -12.53
N VAL A 421 12.61 -24.40 -11.41
CA VAL A 421 13.25 -24.07 -10.13
C VAL A 421 13.04 -25.23 -9.18
N VAL A 422 14.12 -25.83 -8.70
CA VAL A 422 14.12 -26.87 -7.69
C VAL A 422 14.59 -26.26 -6.38
N VAL A 423 13.78 -26.36 -5.33
CA VAL A 423 14.07 -25.84 -3.99
C VAL A 423 14.13 -27.03 -3.04
N SER A 424 15.27 -27.23 -2.40
CA SER A 424 15.47 -28.29 -1.42
C SER A 424 16.23 -27.78 -0.20
N GLY A 425 16.08 -28.47 0.91
CA GLY A 425 16.69 -28.09 2.18
C GLY A 425 15.93 -28.72 3.34
N LYS A 426 16.25 -28.26 4.55
CA LYS A 426 15.45 -28.55 5.75
C LYS A 426 14.40 -27.47 5.92
N GLY A 427 13.18 -27.84 6.31
CA GLY A 427 12.14 -26.87 6.62
C GLY A 427 12.59 -25.93 7.75
N PRO A 428 12.26 -24.63 7.68
CA PRO A 428 12.55 -23.71 8.78
C PRO A 428 11.84 -24.15 10.07
N GLN A 429 12.26 -23.60 11.21
CA GLN A 429 11.53 -23.81 12.46
C GLN A 429 10.06 -23.36 12.31
N ALA A 430 9.15 -23.97 13.07
CA ALA A 430 7.77 -23.50 13.13
C ALA A 430 7.73 -22.01 13.45
N ASP A 431 6.84 -21.28 12.78
CA ASP A 431 6.67 -19.83 12.88
C ASP A 431 7.85 -18.99 12.34
N LYS A 432 8.84 -19.60 11.67
CA LYS A 432 9.91 -18.91 10.93
C LYS A 432 9.77 -19.04 9.42
N VAL A 433 10.33 -18.06 8.72
CA VAL A 433 10.34 -17.98 7.25
C VAL A 433 11.78 -18.02 6.75
N ALA A 434 12.02 -18.79 5.70
CA ALA A 434 13.25 -18.78 4.93
C ALA A 434 13.01 -18.07 3.59
N SER A 435 13.79 -17.03 3.33
CA SER A 435 13.63 -16.14 2.17
C SER A 435 14.82 -16.22 1.23
N ALA A 436 14.53 -16.32 -0.06
CA ALA A 436 15.51 -16.27 -1.13
C ALA A 436 14.95 -15.53 -2.35
N HIS A 437 15.81 -15.22 -3.31
CA HIS A 437 15.45 -14.48 -4.50
C HIS A 437 16.08 -15.11 -5.73
N LEU A 438 15.27 -15.45 -6.72
CA LEU A 438 15.73 -15.74 -8.07
C LEU A 438 15.78 -14.44 -8.87
N ILE A 439 16.91 -14.16 -9.50
CA ILE A 439 17.12 -13.00 -10.35
C ILE A 439 17.57 -13.47 -11.72
N TRP A 440 16.83 -13.09 -12.77
CA TRP A 440 17.32 -13.16 -14.14
C TRP A 440 17.94 -11.83 -14.53
N SER A 441 19.20 -11.83 -14.97
CA SER A 441 19.88 -10.60 -15.42
C SER A 441 20.54 -10.76 -16.78
N ASP A 442 20.38 -9.74 -17.62
CA ASP A 442 21.09 -9.53 -18.88
C ASP A 442 22.15 -8.41 -18.78
N GLY A 443 22.48 -7.97 -17.55
CA GLY A 443 23.36 -6.85 -17.26
C GLY A 443 22.69 -5.46 -17.28
N SER A 444 21.52 -5.31 -17.91
CA SER A 444 20.76 -4.04 -17.94
C SER A 444 19.45 -4.12 -17.14
N HIS A 445 18.81 -5.28 -17.16
CA HIS A 445 17.58 -5.60 -16.45
C HIS A 445 17.88 -6.61 -15.34
N SER A 446 17.05 -6.55 -14.30
CA SER A 446 17.08 -7.48 -13.18
C SER A 446 15.64 -7.88 -12.86
N VAL A 447 15.27 -9.11 -13.25
CA VAL A 447 13.93 -9.65 -13.08
C VAL A 447 13.94 -10.50 -11.81
N LYS A 448 13.52 -9.90 -10.70
CA LYS A 448 13.58 -10.50 -9.36
C LYS A 448 12.30 -11.26 -9.05
N SER A 449 12.40 -12.41 -8.41
CA SER A 449 11.26 -13.20 -7.92
C SER A 449 11.58 -13.74 -6.53
N PRO A 450 10.80 -13.36 -5.49
CA PRO A 450 10.99 -13.92 -4.16
C PRO A 450 10.63 -15.40 -4.12
N ILE A 451 11.32 -16.13 -3.26
CA ILE A 451 11.10 -17.54 -2.93
C ILE A 451 10.99 -17.58 -1.41
N VAL A 452 9.86 -18.09 -0.92
CA VAL A 452 9.51 -18.07 0.50
C VAL A 452 9.15 -19.49 0.90
N ILE A 453 9.82 -20.01 1.90
CA ILE A 453 9.51 -21.31 2.51
C ILE A 453 9.17 -21.08 3.97
N TYR A 454 8.08 -21.69 4.43
CA TYR A 454 7.61 -21.61 5.82
C TYR A 454 7.13 -22.98 6.27
N ALA A 455 7.22 -23.24 7.57
CA ALA A 455 6.76 -24.49 8.16
C ALA A 455 5.43 -24.29 8.90
N THR A 456 4.49 -25.21 8.71
CA THR A 456 3.26 -25.29 9.51
C THR A 456 3.49 -26.23 10.69
N LYS A 457 2.81 -25.96 11.82
CA LYS A 457 2.81 -26.83 12.99
C LYS A 457 2.19 -28.20 12.71
#